data_AF-A0A0N7I3V4-F1
#
_entry.id   AF-A0A0N7I3V4-F1
#
_cell.length_a   1.000
_cell.length_b   1.000
_cell.length_c   1.000
_cell.angle_alpha   90.00
_cell.angle_beta   90.00
_cell.angle_gamma   90.00
#
_symmetry.space_group_name_H-M   'P 1'
#
loop_
_entity.id
_entity.type
_entity.pdbx_description
1 polymer ?
#
loop_
_entity_poly.entity_id
_entity_poly.type
_entity_poly.pdbx_seq_one_letter_code
_entity_poly.pdbx_strand_id
1 'polypeptide(L)' 'MRYDGRLIGWVQERRLGRAASTFYEGIVRIDGQAISLELSIDFEERCQKVFDAWRDPSSSPHTRRWLRLE' A
#
# COMPACT_ATOMS: atom_id res chain seq x y z
N MET A 1 8.98 2.12 -4.56
CA MET A 1 9.62 0.88 -4.09
C MET A 1 9.81 -0.07 -5.26
N ARG A 2 11.00 -0.66 -5.41
CA ARG A 2 11.27 -1.62 -6.49
C ARG A 2 11.78 -2.94 -5.92
N TYR A 3 11.39 -4.05 -6.53
CA TYR A 3 11.92 -5.39 -6.25
C TYR A 3 12.29 -6.05 -7.57
N ASP A 4 13.52 -6.57 -7.68
CA ASP A 4 14.05 -7.15 -8.92
C ASP A 4 13.89 -6.24 -10.15
N GLY A 5 14.16 -4.93 -9.98
CA GLY A 5 13.99 -3.92 -11.02
C GLY A 5 12.54 -3.53 -11.34
N ARG A 6 11.53 -4.23 -10.82
CA ARG A 6 10.11 -3.96 -11.05
C ARG A 6 9.52 -3.03 -9.99
N LEU A 7 8.69 -2.07 -10.40
CA LEU A 7 7.93 -1.22 -9.47
C LEU A 7 6.83 -2.05 -8.80
N ILE A 8 6.93 -2.25 -7.49
CA ILE A 8 5.96 -3.02 -6.70
C ILE A 8 4.95 -2.13 -5.97
N GLY A 9 5.23 -0.83 -5.89
CA GLY A 9 4.39 0.11 -5.16
C GLY A 9 5.16 1.33 -4.69
N TRP A 10 4.50 2.22 -3.97
CA TRP A 10 5.08 3.41 -3.36
C TRP A 10 4.28 3.82 -2.13
N VAL A 11 4.88 4.69 -1.32
CA VAL A 11 4.21 5.32 -0.18
C VAL A 11 4.18 6.81 -0.44
N GLN A 12 3.04 7.45 -0.20
CA GLN A 12 2.88 8.90 -0.35
C GLN A 12 2.30 9.52 0.92
N GLU A 13 2.71 10.75 1.20
CA GLU A 13 2.15 11.53 2.31
C GLU A 13 0.74 12.01 1.97
N ARG A 14 -0.15 11.90 2.95
CA ARG A 14 -1.52 12.38 2.90
C ARG A 14 -1.80 13.23 4.12
N ARG A 15 -2.26 14.44 3.86
CA ARG A 15 -2.74 15.34 4.91
C ARG A 15 -4.26 15.19 5.03
N LEU A 16 -4.71 14.64 6.15
CA LEU A 16 -6.13 14.48 6.43
C LEU A 16 -6.68 15.74 7.11
N GLY A 17 -7.20 16.66 6.29
CA GLY A 17 -7.85 17.89 6.78
C GLY A 17 -6.95 18.71 7.72
N ARG A 18 -7.42 18.93 8.96
CA ARG A 18 -6.69 19.67 10.01
C ARG A 18 -5.91 18.77 10.97
N ALA A 19 -5.71 17.49 10.64
CA ALA A 19 -4.95 16.59 11.49
C ALA A 19 -3.52 17.13 11.73
N ALA A 20 -3.07 17.05 12.99
CA ALA A 20 -1.72 17.46 13.37
C ALA A 20 -0.65 16.48 12.84
N SER A 21 -1.02 15.20 12.67
CA SER A 21 -0.12 14.15 12.21
C SER A 21 -0.13 14.01 10.68
N THR A 22 1.04 13.69 10.11
CA THR A 22 1.17 13.23 8.73
C THR A 22 0.71 11.79 8.65
N PHE A 23 -0.16 11.47 7.68
CA PHE A 23 -0.51 10.11 7.34
C PHE A 23 0.24 9.68 6.07
N TYR A 24 0.48 8.39 5.96
CA TYR A 24 1.13 7.76 4.83
C TYR A 24 0.15 6.76 4.20
N GLU A 25 -0.01 6.87 2.89
CA GLU A 25 -0.79 5.97 2.07
C GLU A 25 0.15 5.01 1.35
N GLY A 26 0.03 3.72 1.65
CA GLY A 26 0.71 2.68 0.89
C GLY A 26 -0.08 2.36 -0.38
N ILE A 27 0.59 2.36 -1.54
CA ILE A 27 -0.01 2.00 -2.82
C ILE A 27 0.77 0.84 -3.39
N VAL A 28 0.12 -0.31 -3.54
CA VAL A 28 0.72 -1.51 -4.12
C VAL A 28 0.38 -1.60 -5.61
N ARG A 29 1.32 -2.10 -6.41
CA ARG A 29 1.13 -2.32 -7.84
C ARG A 29 1.06 -3.82 -8.13
N ILE A 30 -0.12 -4.31 -8.50
CA ILE A 30 -0.39 -5.72 -8.84
C ILE A 30 -0.97 -5.76 -10.25
N ASP A 31 -0.41 -6.58 -11.14
CA ASP A 31 -0.85 -6.71 -12.54
C ASP A 31 -1.05 -5.37 -13.27
N GLY A 32 -0.14 -4.43 -13.02
CA GLY A 32 -0.17 -3.09 -13.61
C GLY A 32 -1.17 -2.12 -12.98
N GLN A 33 -1.97 -2.57 -12.02
CA GLN A 33 -3.00 -1.81 -11.33
C GLN A 33 -2.50 -1.28 -10.01
N ALA A 34 -2.85 -0.04 -9.68
CA ALA A 34 -2.49 0.60 -8.42
C ALA A 34 -3.64 0.46 -7.42
N ILE A 35 -3.36 -0.20 -6.29
CA ILE A 35 -4.34 -0.47 -5.25
C ILE A 35 -3.90 0.29 -4.00
N SER A 36 -4.76 1.19 -3.53
CA SER A 36 -4.53 1.92 -2.28
C SER A 36 -4.81 1.01 -1.08
N LEU A 37 -3.86 0.99 -0.14
CA LEU A 37 -3.94 0.32 1.14
C LEU A 37 -4.42 1.29 2.23
N GLU A 38 -4.61 0.78 3.44
CA GLU A 38 -4.97 1.59 4.61
C GLU A 38 -3.90 2.65 4.94
N LEU A 39 -4.38 3.81 5.42
CA LEU A 39 -3.56 4.92 5.91
C LEU A 39 -2.99 4.59 7.29
N SER A 40 -1.73 4.96 7.54
CA SER A 40 -1.11 4.91 8.87
C SER A 40 -0.24 6.13 9.08
N ILE A 41 0.05 6.48 10.33
CA ILE A 41 1.04 7.50 10.68
C ILE A 41 2.47 6.95 10.67
N ASP A 42 2.64 5.64 10.52
CA ASP A 42 3.94 4.97 10.50
C ASP A 42 4.37 4.66 9.07
N PHE A 43 5.42 5.35 8.61
CA PHE A 43 5.95 5.20 7.26
C PHE A 43 6.60 3.84 7.00
N GLU A 44 7.36 3.31 7.97
CA GLU A 44 8.09 2.05 7.82
C GLU A 44 7.10 0.89 7.78
N GLU A 45 6.09 0.93 8.65
CA GLU A 45 4.97 0.00 8.63
C GLU A 45 4.25 0.03 7.26
N ARG A 46 4.04 1.22 6.67
CA ARG A 46 3.44 1.34 5.33
C ARG A 46 4.31 0.74 4.23
N CYS A 47 5.62 0.94 4.28
CA CYS A 47 6.54 0.29 3.34
C CYS A 47 6.42 -1.24 3.42
N GLN A 48 6.43 -1.79 4.64
CA GLN A 48 6.31 -3.22 4.87
C GLN A 48 4.97 -3.75 4.34
N LYS A 49 3.85 -3.06 4.58
CA LYS A 49 2.53 -3.45 4.07
C LYS A 49 2.44 -3.45 2.55
N VAL A 50 3.09 -2.50 1.86
CA VAL A 50 3.17 -2.51 0.39
C VAL A 50 3.92 -3.74 -0.10
N PHE A 51 5.04 -4.09 0.55
CA PHE A 51 5.81 -5.27 0.20
C PHE A 51 5.02 -6.56 0.44
N ASP A 52 4.38 -6.71 1.60
CA ASP A 52 3.59 -7.90 1.93
C ASP A 52 2.39 -8.07 1.00
N ALA A 53 1.68 -6.98 0.69
CA ALA A 53 0.55 -7.02 -0.25
C ALA A 53 0.98 -7.36 -1.69
N TRP A 54 2.19 -6.97 -2.11
CA TRP A 54 2.74 -7.36 -3.41
C TRP A 54 3.14 -8.84 -3.44
N ARG A 55 3.80 -9.30 -2.37
CA ARG A 55 4.28 -10.69 -2.23
C ARG A 55 3.13 -11.69 -2.08
N ASP A 56 2.14 -11.33 -1.27
CA ASP A 56 0.94 -12.11 -0.99
C ASP A 56 -0.29 -11.19 -1.05
N PRO A 57 -0.98 -11.10 -2.20
CA PRO A 57 -2.16 -10.25 -2.32
C PRO A 57 -3.33 -10.64 -1.42
N SER A 58 -3.34 -11.83 -0.84
CA SER A 58 -4.32 -12.23 0.18
C SER A 58 -4.08 -11.59 1.55
N SER A 59 -2.86 -11.13 1.84
CA SER A 59 -2.46 -10.57 3.13
C SER A 59 -3.12 -9.23 3.46
N SER A 60 -3.60 -8.49 2.44
CA SER A 60 -4.31 -7.23 2.61
C SER A 60 -5.78 -7.33 2.21
N PRO A 61 -6.72 -6.82 3.02
CA PRO A 61 -8.14 -6.81 2.66
C PRO A 61 -8.43 -5.96 1.41
N HIS A 62 -7.61 -4.94 1.14
CA HIS A 62 -7.76 -4.06 -0.02
C HIS A 62 -7.45 -4.81 -1.32
N THR A 63 -6.36 -5.58 -1.34
CA THR A 63 -5.95 -6.39 -2.49
C THR A 63 -6.86 -7.60 -2.67
N ARG A 64 -7.30 -8.27 -1.59
CA ARG A 64 -8.32 -9.33 -1.66
C ARG A 64 -9.61 -8.87 -2.32
N ARG A 65 -10.14 -7.73 -1.84
CA ARG A 65 -11.34 -7.11 -2.41
C ARG A 65 -11.17 -6.80 -3.89
N TRP A 66 -10.00 -6.31 -4.28
CA TRP A 66 -9.70 -5.99 -5.67
C TRP A 66 -9.63 -7.25 -6.55
N LEU A 67 -8.97 -8.32 -6.06
CA LEU A 67 -8.83 -9.60 -6.75
C LEU A 67 -10.10 -10.48 -6.70
N ARG A 68 -11.13 -10.06 -5.95
CA ARG A 68 -12.35 -10.86 -5.69
C ARG A 68 -12.01 -12.23 -5.07
N LEU A 69 -10.97 -12.25 -4.23
CA LEU A 69 -10.65 -13.38 -3.38
C LEU A 69 -11.57 -13.27 -2.15
N GLU A 70 -12.64 -14.05 -2.14
CA GLU A 70 -13.61 -14.16 -1.04
C GLU A 70 -12.97 -14.73 0.23
#